data_AF-A0A2D6Q933-F1
#
_entry.id   AF-A0A2D6Q933-F1
#
_cell.length_a   1.000
_cell.length_b   1.000
_cell.length_c   1.000
_cell.angle_alpha   90.00
_cell.angle_beta   90.00
_cell.angle_gamma   90.00
#
_symmetry.space_group_name_H-M   'P 1'
#
loop_
_entity.id
_entity.type
_entity.pdbx_description
1 polymer ?
#
loop_
_entity_poly.entity_id
_entity_poly.type
_entity_poly.pdbx_seq_one_letter_code
_entity_poly.pdbx_strand_id
1 'polypeptide(L)'
;MSILFYQVGGFFGYSIGDVLNRWADLGVFAYVLPFLMIFALVYGILLKTQILGDNKGVNATIALAFGLLALQFDYVSGFYASIFPYAGMGLAVLLIAMILLGLMGGGGSDNKIWLGIGVVIFLFVLFASLGDTYWLGGVGYNLAGAGPALLAILLVLGILGFIIFGGGNKS
;
A
#
# COMPACT_ATOMS: atom_id res chain seq x y z
N MET A 1 -28.41 -44.93 11.31
CA MET A 1 -29.04 -43.67 11.73
C MET A 1 -28.13 -43.04 12.77
N SER A 2 -27.12 -42.29 12.32
CA SER A 2 -26.13 -41.64 13.19
C SER A 2 -26.44 -40.15 13.24
N ILE A 3 -26.65 -39.69 14.48
CA ILE A 3 -27.15 -38.37 14.84
C ILE A 3 -26.09 -37.32 14.51
N LEU A 4 -26.51 -36.28 13.79
CA LEU A 4 -25.74 -35.06 13.53
C LEU A 4 -25.45 -34.37 14.86
N PHE A 5 -24.18 -34.26 15.23
CA PHE A 5 -23.75 -33.35 16.29
C PHE A 5 -23.79 -31.92 15.77
N TYR A 6 -24.89 -31.24 16.06
CA TYR A 6 -24.99 -29.79 15.94
C TYR A 6 -24.06 -29.18 16.99
N GLN A 7 -22.93 -28.65 16.55
CA GLN A 7 -22.02 -27.87 17.39
C GLN A 7 -22.68 -26.51 17.64
N VAL A 8 -23.60 -26.46 18.61
CA VAL A 8 -24.11 -25.21 19.20
C VAL A 8 -23.16 -24.86 20.34
N GLY A 9 -22.35 -23.82 20.16
CA GLY A 9 -21.54 -23.26 21.24
C GLY A 9 -20.29 -22.53 20.77
N GLY A 10 -20.46 -21.34 20.21
CA GLY A 10 -19.35 -20.42 19.92
C GLY A 10 -19.87 -19.00 19.94
N PHE A 11 -19.51 -18.27 20.99
CA PHE A 11 -19.72 -16.84 21.24
C PHE A 11 -19.83 -16.00 19.94
N PHE A 12 -21.02 -15.46 19.64
CA PHE A 12 -21.29 -14.53 18.54
C PHE A 12 -20.65 -13.15 18.80
N GLY A 13 -19.33 -13.08 18.78
CA GLY A 13 -18.62 -11.83 18.57
C GLY A 13 -18.11 -11.82 17.14
N TYR A 14 -18.76 -11.09 16.23
CA TYR A 14 -18.13 -10.78 14.95
C TYR A 14 -16.87 -9.97 15.27
N SER A 15 -15.70 -10.59 15.17
CA SER A 15 -14.46 -9.83 15.28
C SER A 15 -14.38 -8.88 14.09
N ILE A 16 -13.67 -7.76 14.23
CA ILE A 16 -13.43 -6.89 13.09
C ILE A 16 -12.73 -7.64 11.95
N GLY A 17 -11.90 -8.64 12.28
CA GLY A 17 -11.29 -9.53 11.29
C GLY A 17 -12.32 -10.30 10.48
N ASP A 18 -13.35 -10.85 11.11
CA ASP A 18 -14.43 -11.59 10.42
C ASP A 18 -15.22 -10.68 9.47
N VAL A 19 -15.48 -9.44 9.90
CA VAL A 19 -16.16 -8.44 9.07
C VAL A 19 -15.30 -8.06 7.86
N LEU A 20 -14.02 -7.81 8.08
CA LEU A 20 -13.09 -7.44 7.01
C LEU A 20 -12.89 -8.61 6.02
N ASN A 21 -12.77 -9.84 6.51
CA ASN A 21 -12.69 -11.02 5.65
C ASN A 21 -13.97 -11.18 4.82
N ARG A 22 -15.15 -11.01 5.43
CA ARG A 22 -16.43 -11.02 4.71
C ARG A 22 -16.48 -9.95 3.62
N TRP A 23 -15.98 -8.74 3.89
CA TRP A 23 -15.92 -7.66 2.92
C TRP A 23 -14.94 -7.95 1.79
N ALA A 24 -13.80 -8.56 2.10
CA ALA A 24 -12.85 -9.03 1.09
C ALA A 24 -13.50 -10.08 0.18
N ASP A 25 -14.19 -11.08 0.76
CA ASP A 25 -14.90 -12.13 0.01
C ASP A 25 -16.01 -11.58 -0.88
N LEU A 26 -16.72 -10.56 -0.41
CA LEU A 26 -17.75 -9.84 -1.18
C LEU A 26 -17.16 -8.89 -2.23
N GLY A 27 -15.83 -8.77 -2.33
CA GLY A 27 -15.15 -7.90 -3.27
C GLY A 27 -15.24 -6.41 -2.92
N VAL A 28 -15.67 -6.05 -1.70
CA VAL A 28 -15.80 -4.63 -1.29
C VAL A 28 -14.50 -3.89 -1.51
N PHE A 29 -13.36 -4.44 -1.12
CA PHE A 29 -12.06 -3.79 -1.35
C PHE A 29 -11.65 -3.77 -2.83
N ALA A 30 -12.04 -4.79 -3.59
CA ALA A 30 -11.72 -4.90 -5.02
C ALA A 30 -12.53 -3.92 -5.90
N TYR A 31 -13.69 -3.44 -5.43
CA TYR A 31 -14.55 -2.52 -6.20
C TYR A 31 -14.73 -1.16 -5.55
N VAL A 32 -14.99 -1.08 -4.25
CA VAL A 32 -15.26 0.19 -3.56
C VAL A 32 -14.00 1.06 -3.47
N LEU A 33 -12.83 0.48 -3.19
CA LEU A 33 -11.59 1.25 -3.14
C LEU A 33 -11.21 1.87 -4.51
N PRO A 34 -11.19 1.11 -5.63
CA PRO A 34 -10.96 1.71 -6.94
C PRO A 34 -12.00 2.78 -7.28
N PHE A 35 -13.28 2.53 -7.00
CA PHE A 35 -14.35 3.51 -7.20
C PHE A 35 -14.05 4.82 -6.47
N LEU A 36 -13.76 4.75 -5.16
CA LEU A 36 -13.49 5.93 -4.34
C LEU A 36 -12.27 6.69 -4.84
N MET A 37 -11.23 5.99 -5.29
CA MET A 37 -10.03 6.62 -5.81
C MET A 37 -10.27 7.36 -7.12
N ILE A 38 -10.99 6.75 -8.05
CA ILE A 38 -11.32 7.37 -9.33
C ILE A 38 -12.30 8.54 -9.12
N PHE A 39 -13.31 8.34 -8.26
CA PHE A 39 -14.21 9.40 -7.85
C PHE A 39 -13.44 10.60 -7.26
N ALA A 40 -12.57 10.36 -6.28
CA ALA A 40 -11.81 11.42 -5.62
C ALA A 40 -10.87 12.14 -6.59
N LEU A 41 -10.20 11.40 -7.48
CA LEU A 41 -9.31 11.96 -8.49
C LEU A 41 -10.09 12.86 -9.48
N VAL A 42 -11.16 12.34 -10.08
CA VAL A 42 -11.96 13.09 -11.05
C VAL A 42 -12.62 14.29 -10.39
N TYR A 43 -13.20 14.12 -9.21
CA TYR A 43 -13.82 15.22 -8.46
C TYR A 43 -12.81 16.30 -8.10
N GLY A 44 -11.63 15.91 -7.61
CA GLY A 44 -10.54 16.84 -7.26
C GLY A 44 -10.04 17.62 -8.48
N ILE A 45 -9.89 16.94 -9.63
CA ILE A 45 -9.51 17.60 -10.90
C ILE A 45 -10.58 18.60 -11.33
N LEU A 46 -11.87 18.22 -11.35
CA LEU A 46 -12.96 19.11 -11.75
C LEU A 46 -13.06 20.34 -10.83
N LEU A 47 -12.89 20.14 -9.52
CA LEU A 47 -12.89 21.23 -8.54
C LEU A 47 -11.68 22.17 -8.71
N LYS A 48 -10.49 21.62 -8.98
CA LYS A 48 -9.25 22.40 -9.11
C LYS A 48 -9.16 23.15 -10.43
N THR A 49 -9.66 22.56 -11.51
CA THR A 49 -9.61 23.12 -12.86
C THR A 49 -10.74 24.11 -13.14
N GLN A 50 -11.85 24.03 -12.39
CA GLN A 50 -13.05 24.84 -12.60
C GLN A 50 -13.59 24.76 -14.04
N ILE A 51 -13.33 23.66 -14.76
CA ILE A 51 -13.72 23.52 -16.17
C ILE A 51 -15.25 23.57 -16.38
N LEU A 52 -16.02 23.24 -15.35
CA LEU A 52 -17.48 23.32 -15.30
C LEU A 52 -18.00 24.45 -14.39
N GLY A 53 -17.11 25.36 -13.99
CA GLY A 53 -17.37 26.40 -12.99
C GLY A 53 -17.43 25.86 -11.55
N ASP A 54 -17.92 26.70 -10.63
CA ASP A 54 -18.05 26.38 -9.20
C ASP A 54 -19.37 25.66 -8.89
N ASN A 55 -19.64 24.56 -9.61
CA ASN A 55 -20.80 23.72 -9.37
C ASN A 55 -20.39 22.37 -8.79
N LYS A 56 -20.29 22.33 -7.45
CA LYS A 56 -19.88 21.13 -6.71
C LYS A 56 -20.81 19.94 -6.95
N GLY A 57 -22.12 20.17 -7.12
CA GLY A 57 -23.09 19.12 -7.39
C GLY A 57 -22.87 18.44 -8.74
N VAL A 58 -22.65 19.24 -9.79
CA VAL A 58 -22.33 18.73 -11.13
C VAL A 58 -20.99 18.00 -11.12
N ASN A 59 -19.97 18.58 -10.50
CA ASN A 59 -18.65 17.96 -10.38
C ASN A 59 -18.73 16.59 -9.67
N ALA A 60 -19.49 16.49 -8.58
CA ALA A 60 -19.68 15.24 -7.84
C ALA A 60 -20.44 14.20 -8.67
N THR A 61 -21.48 14.61 -9.39
CA THR A 61 -22.28 13.72 -10.24
C THR A 61 -21.43 13.13 -11.36
N ILE A 62 -20.62 13.94 -12.02
CA ILE A 62 -19.72 13.49 -13.09
C ILE A 62 -18.65 12.56 -12.52
N ALA A 63 -18.00 12.93 -11.43
CA ALA A 63 -17.01 12.08 -10.78
C ALA A 63 -17.59 10.72 -10.36
N LEU A 64 -18.84 10.69 -9.88
CA LEU A 64 -19.55 9.46 -9.52
C LEU A 64 -19.83 8.61 -10.75
N ALA A 65 -20.28 9.20 -11.85
CA ALA A 65 -20.47 8.50 -13.11
C ALA A 65 -19.15 7.87 -13.61
N PHE A 66 -18.06 8.64 -13.63
CA PHE A 66 -16.74 8.11 -14.01
C PHE A 66 -16.26 7.00 -13.09
N GLY A 67 -16.41 7.16 -11.77
CA GLY A 67 -16.05 6.14 -10.79
C GLY A 67 -16.81 4.83 -11.02
N LEU A 68 -18.13 4.90 -11.25
CA LEU A 68 -18.95 3.71 -11.50
C LEU A 68 -18.68 3.07 -12.87
N LEU A 69 -18.49 3.89 -13.91
CA LEU A 69 -18.14 3.39 -15.26
C LEU A 69 -16.81 2.64 -15.26
N ALA A 70 -15.83 3.12 -14.49
CA ALA A 70 -14.54 2.46 -14.39
C ALA A 70 -14.62 1.06 -13.78
N LEU A 71 -15.60 0.79 -12.90
CA LEU A 71 -15.81 -0.53 -12.32
C LEU A 71 -16.37 -1.57 -13.29
N GLN A 72 -16.88 -1.16 -14.46
CA GLN A 72 -17.37 -2.12 -15.46
C GLN A 72 -16.24 -2.96 -16.07
N PHE A 73 -15.00 -2.50 -15.96
CA PHE A 73 -13.84 -3.22 -16.46
C PHE A 73 -13.14 -3.91 -15.29
N ASP A 74 -13.26 -5.24 -15.24
CA ASP A 74 -12.60 -6.08 -14.21
C ASP A 74 -11.09 -5.82 -14.11
N TYR A 75 -10.47 -5.41 -15.22
CA TYR A 75 -9.07 -5.00 -15.27
C TYR A 75 -8.74 -3.84 -14.32
N VAL A 76 -9.63 -2.85 -14.20
CA VAL A 76 -9.42 -1.68 -13.32
C VAL A 76 -9.43 -2.14 -11.87
N SER A 77 -10.42 -2.93 -11.47
CA SER A 77 -10.50 -3.51 -10.14
C SER A 77 -9.30 -4.39 -9.80
N GLY A 78 -8.87 -5.27 -10.71
CA GLY A 78 -7.68 -6.12 -10.52
C GLY A 78 -6.37 -5.32 -10.40
N PHE A 79 -6.21 -4.25 -11.19
CA PHE A 79 -5.06 -3.37 -11.12
C PHE A 79 -4.98 -2.67 -9.76
N TYR A 80 -6.09 -2.09 -9.28
CA TYR A 80 -6.13 -1.40 -7.99
C TYR A 80 -5.98 -2.36 -6.80
N ALA A 81 -6.60 -3.54 -6.86
CA ALA A 81 -6.44 -4.59 -5.85
C ALA A 81 -4.98 -5.06 -5.72
N SER A 82 -4.18 -4.92 -6.78
CA SER A 82 -2.75 -5.23 -6.76
C SER A 82 -1.91 -4.02 -6.34
N ILE A 83 -2.08 -2.85 -6.98
CA ILE A 83 -1.24 -1.67 -6.75
C ILE A 83 -1.39 -1.12 -5.33
N PHE A 84 -2.60 -1.10 -4.76
CA PHE A 84 -2.84 -0.42 -3.48
C PHE A 84 -2.14 -1.09 -2.30
N PRO A 85 -2.20 -2.42 -2.14
CA PRO A 85 -1.37 -3.12 -1.17
C PRO A 85 0.12 -2.77 -1.32
N TYR A 86 0.66 -2.82 -2.54
CA TYR A 86 2.08 -2.49 -2.78
C TYR A 86 2.42 -1.03 -2.48
N ALA A 87 1.58 -0.09 -2.90
CA ALA A 87 1.77 1.33 -2.63
C ALA A 87 1.69 1.62 -1.13
N GLY A 88 0.73 1.03 -0.41
CA GLY A 88 0.61 1.16 1.04
C GLY A 88 1.84 0.63 1.77
N MET A 89 2.36 -0.53 1.36
CA MET A 89 3.61 -1.07 1.90
C MET A 89 4.81 -0.18 1.58
N GLY A 90 4.94 0.29 0.33
CA GLY A 90 6.01 1.20 -0.07
C GLY A 90 6.00 2.52 0.70
N LEU A 91 4.81 3.09 0.92
CA LEU A 91 4.64 4.29 1.74
C LEU A 91 4.97 4.04 3.22
N ALA A 92 4.61 2.88 3.77
CA ALA A 92 4.99 2.50 5.13
C ALA A 92 6.51 2.38 5.28
N VAL A 93 7.18 1.74 4.30
CA VAL A 93 8.64 1.64 4.26
C VAL A 93 9.29 3.03 4.14
N LEU A 94 8.77 3.89 3.28
CA LEU A 94 9.25 5.26 3.12
C LEU A 94 9.06 6.06 4.42
N LEU A 95 7.92 5.92 5.08
CA LEU A 95 7.63 6.57 6.36
C LEU A 95 8.60 6.12 7.45
N ILE A 96 8.86 4.81 7.56
CA ILE A 96 9.86 4.26 8.47
C ILE A 96 11.25 4.82 8.15
N ALA A 97 11.63 4.85 6.87
CA ALA A 97 12.91 5.43 6.44
C ALA A 97 13.01 6.93 6.81
N MET A 98 11.95 7.72 6.61
CA MET A 98 11.91 9.14 7.01
C MET A 98 12.04 9.32 8.52
N ILE A 99 11.39 8.47 9.33
CA ILE A 99 11.51 8.50 10.79
C ILE A 99 12.97 8.23 11.20
N LEU A 100 13.60 7.22 10.61
CA LEU A 100 14.99 6.86 10.90
C LEU A 100 15.97 7.96 10.45
N LEU A 101 15.77 8.55 9.28
CA LEU A 101 16.55 9.68 8.79
C LEU A 101 16.37 10.94 9.66
N GLY A 102 15.14 11.21 10.12
CA GLY A 102 14.85 12.30 11.04
C GLY A 102 15.52 12.12 12.40
N LEU A 103 15.52 10.88 12.91
CA LEU A 103 16.22 10.51 14.14
C LEU A 103 17.75 10.66 14.01
N MET A 104 18.29 10.32 12.83
CA MET A 104 19.71 10.54 12.49
C MET A 104 20.04 12.00 12.19
N GLY A 105 19.09 12.84 11.82
CA GLY A 105 19.35 14.25 11.48
C GLY A 105 19.74 15.14 12.66
N GLY A 106 19.62 14.66 13.90
CA GLY A 106 20.06 15.36 15.10
C GLY A 106 21.60 15.40 15.16
N GLY A 107 22.19 16.55 14.85
CA GLY A 107 23.63 16.77 14.69
C GLY A 107 24.49 16.59 15.96
N GLY A 108 24.65 15.36 16.44
CA GLY A 108 25.61 14.98 17.47
C GLY A 108 26.49 13.82 17.01
N SER A 109 27.76 13.79 17.44
CA SER A 109 28.77 12.77 17.06
C SER A 109 28.41 11.31 17.40
N ASP A 110 27.31 11.08 18.12
CA ASP A 110 26.74 9.77 18.50
C ASP A 110 25.81 9.17 17.41
N ASN A 111 25.75 9.81 16.24
CA ASN A 111 24.85 9.48 15.12
C ASN A 111 25.10 8.07 14.51
N LYS A 112 26.28 7.47 14.72
CA LYS A 112 26.63 6.16 14.13
C LYS A 112 25.88 5.00 14.76
N ILE A 113 25.58 5.06 16.06
CA ILE A 113 24.83 3.99 16.76
C ILE A 113 23.36 4.04 16.35
N TRP A 114 22.78 5.24 16.26
CA TRP A 114 21.42 5.45 15.76
C TRP A 114 21.26 5.06 14.29
N LEU A 115 22.28 5.30 13.46
CA LEU A 115 22.36 4.82 12.08
C LEU A 115 22.38 3.29 12.01
N GLY A 116 23.21 2.65 12.84
CA GLY A 116 23.26 1.18 12.94
C GLY A 116 21.90 0.57 13.31
N ILE A 117 21.21 1.16 14.30
CA ILE A 117 19.88 0.71 14.74
C ILE A 117 18.85 0.92 13.63
N GLY A 118 18.86 2.07 12.96
CA GLY A 118 17.94 2.35 11.86
C GLY A 118 18.14 1.39 10.68
N VAL A 119 19.39 1.11 10.30
CA VAL A 119 19.70 0.13 9.24
C VAL A 119 19.23 -1.27 9.64
N VAL A 120 19.41 -1.69 10.88
CA VAL A 120 18.96 -3.00 11.36
C VAL A 120 17.42 -3.10 11.34
N ILE A 121 16.70 -2.07 11.79
CA ILE A 121 15.23 -2.03 11.75
C ILE A 121 14.74 -2.02 10.30
N PHE A 122 15.37 -1.22 9.44
CA PHE A 122 15.04 -1.16 8.02
C PHE A 122 15.24 -2.51 7.33
N LEU A 123 16.38 -3.16 7.56
CA LEU A 123 16.66 -4.49 7.02
C LEU A 123 15.69 -5.52 7.59
N PHE A 124 15.39 -5.49 8.89
CA PHE A 124 14.42 -6.39 9.51
C PHE A 124 13.02 -6.23 8.91
N VAL A 125 12.53 -4.99 8.76
CA VAL A 125 11.24 -4.71 8.12
C VAL A 125 11.26 -5.15 6.67
N LEU A 126 12.32 -4.84 5.92
CA LEU A 126 12.47 -5.27 4.53
C LEU A 126 12.42 -6.80 4.42
N PHE A 127 13.19 -7.53 5.22
CA PHE A 127 13.22 -9.00 5.19
C PHE A 127 11.93 -9.64 5.73
N ALA A 128 11.28 -9.07 6.74
CA ALA A 128 9.99 -9.54 7.25
C ALA A 128 8.89 -9.36 6.21
N SER A 129 8.92 -8.22 5.52
CA SER A 129 8.03 -7.88 4.40
C SER A 129 8.27 -8.85 3.23
N LEU A 130 9.53 -9.12 2.86
CA LEU A 130 9.90 -10.11 1.84
C LEU A 130 9.62 -11.58 2.23
N GLY A 131 9.57 -11.89 3.53
CA GLY A 131 9.29 -13.23 4.05
C GLY A 131 7.82 -13.63 3.91
N ASP A 132 6.91 -12.65 3.83
CA ASP A 132 5.49 -12.87 3.55
C ASP A 132 5.26 -12.98 2.04
N THR A 133 5.77 -14.08 1.47
CA THR A 133 5.80 -14.40 0.02
C THR A 133 4.44 -14.42 -0.69
N TYR A 134 3.33 -14.20 0.02
CA TYR A 134 1.99 -14.10 -0.56
C TYR A 134 1.84 -12.95 -1.55
N TRP A 135 2.56 -11.84 -1.37
CA TRP A 135 2.55 -10.75 -2.35
C TRP A 135 3.37 -11.08 -3.61
N LEU A 136 4.35 -11.98 -3.52
CA LEU A 136 5.26 -12.29 -4.64
C LEU A 136 4.62 -13.19 -5.69
N GLY A 137 3.31 -13.44 -5.59
CA GLY A 137 2.59 -14.47 -6.32
C GLY A 137 2.94 -15.81 -5.69
N GLY A 138 2.02 -16.36 -4.89
CA GLY A 138 2.21 -17.60 -4.15
C GLY A 138 2.98 -18.67 -4.94
N VAL A 139 4.05 -19.17 -4.32
CA VAL A 139 4.83 -20.37 -4.65
C VAL A 139 5.55 -20.36 -6.02
N GLY A 140 6.85 -20.06 -5.98
CA GLY A 140 7.83 -20.64 -6.91
C GLY A 140 8.55 -19.65 -7.81
N TYR A 141 9.78 -19.28 -7.44
CA TYR A 141 10.93 -18.90 -8.29
C TYR A 141 10.68 -18.35 -9.71
N ASN A 142 9.69 -17.48 -9.93
CA ASN A 142 9.44 -16.89 -11.23
C ASN A 142 9.96 -15.45 -11.25
N LEU A 143 11.16 -15.28 -11.82
CA LEU A 143 11.87 -14.00 -11.89
C LEU A 143 11.05 -12.90 -12.60
N ALA A 144 10.09 -13.29 -13.45
CA ALA A 144 9.17 -12.39 -14.13
C ALA A 144 8.09 -11.77 -13.20
N GLY A 145 7.64 -12.51 -12.19
CA GLY A 145 6.67 -12.00 -11.19
C GLY A 145 7.30 -11.11 -10.13
N ALA A 146 8.62 -11.22 -9.94
CA ALA A 146 9.39 -10.44 -8.98
C ALA A 146 9.72 -9.02 -9.46
N GLY A 147 9.33 -8.61 -10.66
CA GLY A 147 9.68 -7.31 -11.26
C GLY A 147 9.43 -6.11 -10.33
N PRO A 148 8.22 -5.94 -9.76
CA PRO A 148 7.94 -4.85 -8.83
C PRO A 148 8.80 -4.89 -7.56
N ALA A 149 9.08 -6.07 -7.02
CA ALA A 149 9.92 -6.25 -5.84
C ALA A 149 11.40 -5.95 -6.14
N LEU A 150 11.90 -6.38 -7.30
CA LEU A 150 13.25 -6.08 -7.77
C LEU A 150 13.44 -4.59 -8.02
N LEU A 151 12.43 -3.90 -8.57
CA LEU A 151 12.44 -2.44 -8.73
C LEU A 151 12.45 -1.71 -7.39
N ALA A 152 11.66 -2.16 -6.41
CA ALA A 152 11.69 -1.60 -5.06
C ALA A 152 13.05 -1.80 -4.37
N ILE A 153 13.65 -3.00 -4.50
CA ILE A 153 15.00 -3.30 -4.00
C ILE A 153 16.04 -2.41 -4.68
N LEU A 154 16.01 -2.29 -6.01
CA LEU A 154 16.92 -1.44 -6.76
C LEU A 154 16.77 0.05 -6.39
N LEU A 155 15.55 0.51 -6.17
CA LEU A 155 15.26 1.88 -5.76
C LEU A 155 15.78 2.16 -4.35
N VAL A 156 15.57 1.23 -3.41
CA VAL A 156 16.11 1.30 -2.05
C VAL A 156 17.64 1.30 -2.06
N LEU A 157 18.26 0.37 -2.79
CA LEU A 157 19.72 0.31 -2.92
C LEU A 157 20.30 1.55 -3.60
N GLY A 158 19.59 2.09 -4.59
CA GLY A 158 19.94 3.35 -5.26
C GLY A 158 19.89 4.55 -4.30
N ILE A 159 18.86 4.64 -3.47
CA ILE A 159 18.76 5.69 -2.43
C ILE A 159 19.86 5.53 -1.38
N LEU A 160 20.11 4.32 -0.89
CA LEU A 160 21.18 4.05 0.08
C LEU A 160 22.57 4.37 -0.50
N GLY A 161 22.83 3.96 -1.75
CA GLY A 161 24.06 4.30 -2.46
C GLY A 161 24.21 5.80 -2.64
N PHE A 162 23.14 6.51 -3.04
CA PHE A 162 23.15 7.96 -3.15
C PHE A 162 23.40 8.65 -1.79
N ILE A 163 22.89 8.13 -0.68
CA ILE A 163 23.12 8.70 0.65
C ILE A 163 24.55 8.44 1.12
N ILE A 164 25.06 7.21 0.97
CA ILE A 164 26.40 6.81 1.42
C ILE A 164 27.50 7.49 0.59
N PHE A 165 27.32 7.56 -0.73
CA PHE A 165 28.33 8.07 -1.65
C PHE A 165 28.09 9.51 -2.10
N GLY A 166 26.86 10.01 -2.05
CA GLY A 166 26.50 11.39 -2.42
C GLY A 166 26.68 12.41 -1.28
N GLY A 167 26.77 11.96 -0.02
CA GLY A 167 27.09 12.83 1.12
C GLY A 167 28.57 13.22 1.23
N GLY A 168 29.44 12.65 0.38
CA GLY A 168 30.90 12.77 0.48
C GLY A 168 31.54 14.00 -0.16
N ASN A 169 30.79 15.04 -0.52
CA ASN A 169 31.40 16.23 -1.13
C ASN A 169 30.71 17.55 -0.74
N LYS A 170 30.80 17.92 0.53
CA LYS A 170 30.85 19.34 0.92
C LYS A 170 31.90 19.52 2.01
N SER A 171 32.85 20.39 1.65
CA SER A 171 33.99 20.91 2.40
C SER A 171 33.70 21.27 3.85
#